data_AF-A0A8J4E0G5-F1
#
_entry.id   AF-A0A8J4E0G5-F1
#
_cell.length_a   1.000
_cell.length_b   1.000
_cell.length_c   1.000
_cell.angle_alpha   90.00
_cell.angle_beta   90.00
_cell.angle_gamma   90.00
#
_symmetry.space_group_name_H-M   'P 1'
#
loop_
_entity.id
_entity.type
_entity.pdbx_description
1 polymer ?
#
loop_
_entity_poly.entity_id
_entity_poly.type
_entity_poly.pdbx_seq_one_letter_code
_entity_poly.pdbx_strand_id
1 'polypeptide(L)' 'MRRFSANDVLDGHINFRAYPHRYLFVYGDARGKENRFVMPRLLAAVEALESQAWELVNVLGNNGNFFAVMRRPDTPPTP' A
#
# COMPACT_ATOMS: atom_id res chain seq x y z
N MET A 1 7.80 -7.15 -8.99
CA MET A 1 6.99 -6.57 -7.89
C MET A 1 5.92 -5.67 -8.50
N ARG A 2 4.63 -5.83 -8.17
CA ARG A 2 3.55 -4.99 -8.74
C ARG A 2 3.33 -3.73 -7.91
N ARG A 3 2.80 -2.69 -8.56
CA ARG A 3 2.42 -1.41 -7.98
C ARG A 3 0.91 -1.27 -8.04
N PHE A 4 0.29 -0.82 -6.95
CA PHE A 4 -1.14 -0.59 -6.84
C PHE A 4 -1.38 0.85 -6.36
N SER A 5 -2.42 1.50 -6.87
CA SER A 5 -2.75 2.84 -6.38
C SER A 5 -3.36 2.73 -4.99
N ALA A 6 -3.15 3.74 -4.14
CA ALA A 6 -3.81 3.81 -2.85
C ALA A 6 -5.34 3.83 -2.98
N ASN A 7 -5.89 4.35 -4.08
CA ASN A 7 -7.33 4.30 -4.36
C ASN A 7 -7.81 2.87 -4.56
N ASP A 8 -7.15 2.09 -5.41
CA ASP A 8 -7.57 0.71 -5.68
C ASP A 8 -7.51 -0.18 -4.43
N VAL A 9 -6.57 0.12 -3.52
CA VAL A 9 -6.48 -0.53 -2.22
C VAL A 9 -7.69 -0.17 -1.36
N LEU A 10 -7.97 1.13 -1.19
CA LEU A 10 -9.02 1.64 -0.32
C LEU A 10 -10.43 1.32 -0.84
N ASP A 11 -10.61 1.32 -2.16
CA ASP A 11 -11.88 1.03 -2.82
C ASP A 11 -12.13 -0.50 -2.91
N GLY A 12 -11.16 -1.33 -2.49
CA GLY A 12 -11.30 -2.78 -2.43
C GLY A 12 -11.31 -3.47 -3.79
N HIS A 13 -10.78 -2.81 -4.83
CA HIS A 13 -10.76 -3.34 -6.20
C HIS A 13 -9.79 -4.53 -6.38
N ILE A 14 -8.90 -4.76 -5.41
CA ILE A 14 -7.84 -5.75 -5.49
C ILE A 14 -7.98 -6.76 -4.34
N ASN A 15 -8.00 -8.05 -4.69
CA ASN A 15 -7.91 -9.12 -3.70
C ASN A 15 -6.45 -9.42 -3.33
N PHE A 16 -5.96 -8.79 -2.26
CA PHE A 16 -4.58 -8.98 -1.78
C PHE A 16 -4.33 -10.32 -1.10
N ARG A 17 -5.38 -11.09 -0.74
CA ARG A 17 -5.23 -12.45 -0.21
C ARG A 17 -4.83 -13.43 -1.32
N ALA A 18 -5.42 -13.27 -2.51
CA ALA A 18 -5.10 -14.08 -3.68
C ALA A 18 -3.82 -13.62 -4.43
N TYR A 19 -3.22 -12.50 -4.01
CA TYR A 19 -2.03 -11.98 -4.68
C TYR A 19 -0.82 -12.93 -4.46
N PRO A 20 -0.13 -13.37 -5.53
CA PRO A 20 0.83 -14.47 -5.46
C PRO A 20 2.25 -14.03 -5.06
N HIS A 21 2.53 -12.72 -5.03
CA HIS A 21 3.87 -12.23 -4.70
C HIS A 21 3.96 -11.78 -3.25
N ARG A 22 5.11 -12.05 -2.63
CA ARG A 22 5.38 -11.66 -1.24
C ARG A 22 5.47 -10.14 -1.03
N TYR A 23 5.85 -9.40 -2.06
CA TYR A 23 6.05 -7.96 -1.97
C TYR A 23 5.17 -7.22 -2.97
N LEU A 24 4.72 -6.04 -2.56
CA LEU A 24 4.02 -5.10 -3.41
C LEU A 24 4.42 -3.66 -3.06
N PHE A 25 4.15 -2.77 -4.00
CA PHE A 25 4.23 -1.33 -3.77
C PHE A 25 2.81 -0.76 -3.80
N VAL A 26 2.53 0.16 -2.88
CA VAL A 26 1.38 1.05 -2.94
C VAL A 26 1.88 2.44 -3.27
N TYR A 27 1.23 3.16 -4.18
CA TYR A 27 1.59 4.54 -4.49
C TYR A 27 0.40 5.47 -4.31
N GLY A 28 0.67 6.67 -3.79
CA GLY A 28 -0.30 7.75 -3.82
C GLY A 28 -0.31 8.38 -5.21
N ASP A 29 -1.49 8.50 -5.83
CA ASP A 29 -1.63 9.23 -7.09
C ASP A 29 -1.96 10.70 -6.80
N ALA A 30 -1.07 11.60 -7.22
CA ALA A 30 -1.25 13.04 -7.12
C ALA A 30 -1.97 13.63 -8.35
N ARG A 31 -2.32 12.83 -9.37
CA ARG A 31 -2.96 13.32 -10.60
C ARG A 31 -4.36 13.86 -10.29
N GLY A 32 -4.46 15.17 -10.17
CA GLY A 32 -5.72 15.92 -10.12
C GLY A 32 -6.32 16.17 -8.73
N LYS A 33 -5.64 15.81 -7.64
CA LYS A 33 -6.03 16.18 -6.27
C LYS A 33 -4.89 16.94 -5.59
N GLU A 34 -5.21 17.85 -4.67
CA GLU A 34 -4.19 18.58 -3.92
C GLU A 34 -3.19 17.61 -3.29
N ASN A 35 -1.91 17.84 -3.58
CA ASN A 35 -0.78 17.04 -3.12
C ASN A 35 -0.79 16.80 -1.59
N ARG A 36 -1.42 17.71 -0.82
CA ARG A 36 -1.57 17.62 0.63
C ARG A 36 -2.27 16.35 1.14
N PHE A 37 -3.08 15.67 0.32
CA PHE A 37 -3.79 14.46 0.72
C PHE A 37 -3.10 13.16 0.28
N VAL A 38 -1.99 13.23 -0.47
CA VAL A 38 -1.32 12.05 -1.01
C VAL A 38 -0.78 11.16 0.10
N MET A 39 -0.08 11.75 1.08
CA MET A 39 0.49 10.99 2.20
C MET A 39 -0.58 10.41 3.15
N PRO A 40 -1.57 11.19 3.65
CA PRO A 40 -2.65 10.61 4.46
C PRO A 40 -3.37 9.44 3.78
N ARG A 41 -3.59 9.53 2.47
CA ARG A 41 -4.27 8.47 1.70
C ARG A 41 -3.39 7.25 1.49
N LEU A 42 -2.08 7.44 1.29
CA LEU A 42 -1.13 6.33 1.26
C LEU A 42 -1.10 5.60 2.60
N LEU A 43 -1.06 6.33 3.72
CA LEU A 43 -1.08 5.74 5.06
C LEU A 43 -2.37 4.97 5.34
N ALA A 44 -3.54 5.50 4.95
CA ALA A 44 -4.80 4.77 5.06
C ALA A 44 -4.79 3.45 4.26
N ALA A 45 -4.18 3.45 3.07
CA ALA A 45 -4.03 2.24 2.28
C ALA A 45 -3.07 1.22 2.93
N VAL A 46 -2.02 1.71 3.60
CA VAL A 46 -1.12 0.86 4.40
C VAL A 46 -1.88 0.21 5.54
N GLU A 47 -2.63 0.97 6.34
CA GLU A 47 -3.45 0.46 7.45
C GLU A 47 -4.44 -0.62 6.98
N ALA A 48 -5.11 -0.39 5.84
CA ALA A 48 -6.03 -1.37 5.25
C ALA A 48 -5.35 -2.67 4.78
N LEU A 49 -4.07 -2.61 4.45
CA LEU A 49 -3.27 -3.79 4.10
C LEU A 49 -2.72 -4.49 5.35
N GLU A 50 -2.35 -3.74 6.39
CA GLU A 50 -1.93 -4.29 7.68
C GLU A 50 -3.04 -5.11 8.33
N SER A 51 -4.31 -4.65 8.22
CA SER A 51 -5.47 -5.45 8.64
C SER A 51 -5.67 -6.75 7.84
N GLN A 52 -4.93 -6.92 6.73
CA GLN A 52 -4.91 -8.12 5.88
C GLN A 52 -3.59 -8.89 6.01
N ALA A 53 -2.86 -8.70 7.12
CA ALA A 53 -1.58 -9.35 7.42
C ALA A 53 -0.45 -9.00 6.45
N TRP A 54 -0.47 -7.79 5.88
CA TRP A 54 0.71 -7.21 5.25
C TRP A 54 1.50 -6.38 6.26
N GLU A 55 2.79 -6.25 6.04
CA GLU A 55 3.71 -5.47 6.89
C GLU A 55 4.30 -4.34 6.05
N LEU A 56 4.30 -3.12 6.60
CA LEU A 56 5.04 -2.01 6.03
C LEU A 56 6.55 -2.26 6.18
N VAL A 57 7.27 -2.28 5.06
CA VAL A 57 8.74 -2.42 5.04
C VAL A 57 9.41 -1.05 5.02
N ASN A 58 8.92 -0.14 4.16
CA ASN A 58 9.49 1.18 4.00
C ASN A 58 8.51 2.14 3.31
N VAL A 59 8.70 3.44 3.50
CA VAL A 59 8.05 4.51 2.73
C VAL A 59 9.13 5.27 1.97
N LEU A 60 9.00 5.33 0.64
CA LEU A 60 9.92 6.01 -0.25
C LEU A 60 9.24 7.27 -0.80
N GLY A 61 9.95 8.39 -0.77
CA GLY A 61 9.52 9.64 -1.39
C GLY A 61 10.47 10.04 -2.51
N ASN A 62 9.94 10.39 -3.69
CA ASN A 62 10.73 10.98 -4.77
C ASN A 62 9.89 11.98 -5.58
N ASN A 63 10.36 13.24 -5.67
CA ASN A 63 9.75 14.30 -6.46
C ASN A 63 8.23 14.44 -6.24
N GLY A 64 7.78 14.45 -4.98
CA GLY A 64 6.37 14.59 -4.60
C GLY A 64 5.52 13.32 -4.76
N ASN A 65 6.10 12.21 -5.22
CA ASN A 65 5.44 10.91 -5.22
C ASN A 65 5.88 10.11 -3.99
N PHE A 66 4.92 9.48 -3.34
CA PHE A 66 5.16 8.61 -2.20
C PHE A 66 4.75 7.18 -2.52
N PHE A 67 5.58 6.24 -2.08
CA PHE A 67 5.41 4.81 -2.27
C PHE A 67 5.58 4.10 -0.93
N ALA A 68 4.67 3.22 -0.58
CA ALA A 68 4.85 2.27 0.51
C ALA A 68 5.26 0.92 -0.07
N VAL A 69 6.28 0.31 0.52
CA VAL A 69 6.71 -1.06 0.22
C VAL A 69 6.09 -1.96 1.27
N MET A 70 5.27 -2.91 0.83
CA MET A 70 4.58 -3.85 1.71
C MET A 70 5.10 -5.27 1.49
N ARG A 71 5.10 -6.06 2.55
CA ARG A 71 5.54 -7.46 2.57
C ARG A 71 4.48 -8.34 3.22
N ARG A 72 4.29 -9.55 2.70
CA ARG A 72 3.63 -10.63 3.44
C ARG A 72 4.66 -11.34 4.34
N PRO A 73 4.42 -11.46 5.66
CA PRO A 73 5.28 -12.23 6.55
C PRO A 73 5.29 -13.71 6.17
N ASP A 74 6.41 -14.39 6.42
CA ASP A 74 6.50 -15.85 6.24
C ASP A 74 5.81 -16.59 7.41
N THR A 75 5.66 -15.92 8.55
CA THR A 75 5.08 -16.46 9.76
C THR A 75 3.60 -16.11 9.82
N PRO A 76 2.69 -17.07 10.05
CA PRO A 76 1.29 -16.74 10.31
C PRO A 76 1.20 -15.81 11.54
N PRO A 77 0.27 -14.84 11.56
CA PRO A 77 0.12 -13.94 12.70
C PRO A 77 -0.12 -14.76 13.96
N THR A 78 0.69 -14.51 14.99
CA THR A 78 0.52 -15.13 16.32
C THR A 78 -0.82 -14.66 16.89
N PRO A 79 -1.68 -15.57 17.40
CA PRO A 79 -2.99 -15.24 17.94
C PRO A 79 -2.92 -14.37 19.20
#